data_AF-A0A7L1Y2Q8-F1
#
_entry.id   AF-A0A7L1Y2Q8-F1
#
_cell.length_a   1.000
_cell.length_b   1.000
_cell.length_c   1.000
_cell.angle_alpha   90.00
_cell.angle_beta   90.00
_cell.angle_gamma   90.00
#
_symmetry.space_group_name_H-M   'P 1'
#
loop_
_entity.id
_entity.type
_entity.pdbx_description
1 polymer ?
#
loop_
_entity_poly.entity_id
_entity_poly.type
_entity_poly.pdbx_seq_one_letter_code
_entity_poly.pdbx_strand_id
1 'polypeptide(L)'
;MTFIARYKFHLALENAICDDYMTEKLWRPMHLGAVPVYRGSPAVRDWMPNNLSIILIDDFDSPQELAKYLDFLDKNGEEYMKYLEYKNVGGIKNQFLLESLERREWGVNDMSLPNYLNGFECFICDKENTRVKEEQEHKKSRGKTPAPRPRIAQFKHMGCPMPTPGFGSVEDLSGGD
;
A
#
# COMPACT_ATOMS: atom_id res chain seq x y z
N MET A 1 15.42 -9.53 -14.02
CA MET A 1 15.55 -8.56 -12.90
C MET A 1 16.78 -8.88 -12.04
N THR A 2 17.98 -8.88 -12.63
CA THR A 2 19.22 -9.26 -11.94
C THR A 2 19.93 -8.10 -11.25
N PHE A 3 19.64 -6.85 -11.64
CA PHE A 3 20.32 -5.68 -11.10
C PHE A 3 20.07 -5.48 -9.60
N ILE A 4 18.80 -5.42 -9.18
CA ILE A 4 18.38 -5.12 -7.80
C ILE A 4 18.81 -6.22 -6.83
N ALA A 5 18.78 -7.49 -7.26
CA ALA A 5 19.09 -8.66 -6.41
C ALA A 5 20.54 -8.70 -5.90
N ARG A 6 21.42 -7.82 -6.39
CA ARG A 6 22.82 -7.70 -5.95
C ARG A 6 23.02 -6.72 -4.80
N TYR A 7 21.96 -6.03 -4.37
CA TYR A 7 22.00 -5.00 -3.34
C TYR A 7 21.15 -5.40 -2.15
N LYS A 8 21.62 -5.05 -0.94
CA LYS A 8 20.87 -5.27 0.30
C LYS A 8 19.66 -4.33 0.43
N PHE A 9 19.81 -3.09 -0.02
CA PHE A 9 18.78 -2.05 0.12
C PHE A 9 18.34 -1.52 -1.24
N HIS A 10 17.08 -1.11 -1.33
CA HIS A 10 16.52 -0.44 -2.50
C HIS A 10 15.75 0.81 -2.08
N LEU A 11 16.13 1.97 -2.59
CA LEU A 11 15.39 3.21 -2.37
C LEU A 11 14.06 3.16 -3.15
N ALA A 12 12.96 2.94 -2.44
CA ALA A 12 11.62 2.76 -2.97
C ALA A 12 10.77 4.00 -2.69
N LEU A 13 11.08 5.11 -3.39
CA LEU A 13 10.36 6.38 -3.24
C LEU A 13 9.27 6.48 -4.31
N GLU A 14 8.03 6.71 -3.87
CA GLU A 14 6.94 7.01 -4.77
C GLU A 14 6.99 8.46 -5.24
N ASN A 15 6.41 8.71 -6.42
CA ASN A 15 6.37 10.05 -7.00
C ASN A 15 5.57 11.04 -6.15
N ALA A 16 4.61 10.54 -5.36
CA ALA A 16 3.78 11.31 -4.46
C ALA A 16 3.41 10.48 -3.22
N ILE A 17 3.12 11.17 -2.13
CA ILE A 17 2.56 10.63 -0.90
C ILE A 17 1.04 10.66 -1.04
N CYS A 18 0.42 9.49 -1.02
CA CYS A 18 -1.03 9.31 -1.15
C CYS A 18 -1.44 7.97 -0.55
N ASP A 19 -2.59 7.94 0.12
CA ASP A 19 -3.18 6.70 0.62
C ASP A 19 -3.32 5.67 -0.51
N ASP A 20 -3.04 4.41 -0.17
CA ASP A 20 -3.05 3.25 -1.07
C ASP A 20 -2.12 3.32 -2.31
N TYR A 21 -1.34 4.39 -2.50
CA TYR A 21 -0.41 4.52 -3.63
C TYR A 21 0.90 3.76 -3.37
N MET A 22 0.85 2.44 -3.55
CA MET A 22 1.98 1.52 -3.42
C MET A 22 2.24 0.81 -4.74
N THR A 23 3.38 1.08 -5.37
CA THR A 23 3.66 0.62 -6.74
C THR A 23 4.73 -0.47 -6.77
N GLU A 24 5.19 -0.81 -7.97
CA GLU A 24 6.27 -1.76 -8.20
C GLU A 24 7.58 -1.41 -7.49
N LYS A 25 7.79 -0.14 -7.15
CA LYS A 25 8.99 0.33 -6.45
C LYS A 25 9.13 -0.31 -5.07
N LEU A 26 8.00 -0.50 -4.37
CA LEU A 26 7.94 -1.21 -3.10
C LEU A 26 8.07 -2.73 -3.31
N TRP A 27 7.25 -3.29 -4.20
CA TRP A 27 7.08 -4.75 -4.28
C TRP A 27 8.23 -5.49 -4.97
N ARG A 28 8.88 -4.89 -5.99
CA ARG A 28 10.00 -5.52 -6.72
C ARG A 28 11.19 -5.87 -5.82
N PRO A 29 11.75 -4.96 -4.99
CA PRO A 29 12.84 -5.32 -4.09
C PRO A 29 12.45 -6.39 -3.06
N MET A 30 11.23 -6.31 -2.50
CA MET A 30 10.74 -7.34 -1.58
C MET A 30 10.70 -8.72 -2.25
N HIS A 31 10.24 -8.80 -3.50
CA HIS A 31 10.24 -10.05 -4.24
C HIS A 31 11.66 -10.61 -4.41
N LEU A 32 12.63 -9.74 -4.71
CA LEU A 32 14.03 -10.10 -4.95
C LEU A 32 14.86 -10.32 -3.67
N GLY A 33 14.35 -9.94 -2.49
CA GLY A 33 15.05 -10.12 -1.21
C GLY A 33 15.99 -8.96 -0.84
N ALA A 34 15.79 -7.80 -1.48
CA ALA A 34 16.36 -6.54 -1.03
C ALA A 34 15.36 -5.83 -0.11
N VAL A 35 15.84 -5.17 0.94
CA VAL A 35 15.01 -4.42 1.87
C VAL A 35 14.64 -3.06 1.27
N PRO A 36 13.35 -2.76 1.09
CA PRO A 36 12.92 -1.45 0.61
C PRO A 36 13.13 -0.38 1.69
N VAL A 37 13.73 0.74 1.29
CA VAL A 37 13.76 1.99 2.05
C VAL A 37 12.68 2.87 1.44
N TYR A 38 11.52 2.91 2.07
CA TYR A 38 10.27 3.32 1.46
C TYR A 38 9.79 4.69 1.92
N ARG A 39 9.23 5.45 0.97
CA ARG A 39 8.42 6.65 1.22
C ARG A 39 7.34 6.77 0.15
N GLY A 40 6.08 6.89 0.55
CA GLY A 40 4.95 6.89 -0.37
C GLY A 40 3.63 6.88 0.37
N SER A 41 2.89 5.76 0.34
CA SER A 41 1.61 5.63 1.01
C SER A 41 1.73 5.59 2.54
N PRO A 42 1.00 6.44 3.28
CA PRO A 42 0.89 6.34 4.74
C PRO A 42 0.29 5.00 5.20
N ALA A 43 -0.57 4.39 4.38
CA ALA A 43 -1.23 3.12 4.66
C ALA A 43 -0.31 1.88 4.45
N VAL A 44 0.95 2.07 4.04
CA VAL A 44 1.85 0.96 3.71
C VAL A 44 2.02 -0.05 4.85
N ARG A 45 2.02 0.42 6.12
CA ARG A 45 2.18 -0.43 7.31
C ARG A 45 1.08 -1.48 7.42
N ASP A 46 -0.13 -1.15 7.00
CA ASP A 46 -1.29 -2.05 7.08
C ASP A 46 -1.14 -3.26 6.14
N TRP A 47 -0.34 -3.12 5.08
CA TRP A 47 -0.19 -4.12 4.03
C TRP A 47 1.12 -4.91 4.10
N MET A 48 2.03 -4.54 5.02
CA MET A 48 3.31 -5.22 5.12
C MET A 48 3.17 -6.62 5.73
N PRO A 49 3.96 -7.61 5.29
CA PRO A 49 3.86 -8.98 5.80
C PRO A 49 3.99 -9.09 7.32
N ASN A 50 4.80 -8.23 7.92
CA ASN A 50 5.01 -8.06 9.35
C ASN A 50 5.67 -6.69 9.62
N ASN A 51 5.98 -6.39 10.88
CA ASN A 51 6.56 -5.12 11.31
C ASN A 51 7.99 -4.85 10.82
N LEU A 52 8.72 -5.88 10.38
CA LEU A 52 10.10 -5.81 9.91
C LEU A 52 10.20 -6.41 8.50
N SER A 53 9.81 -5.61 7.52
CA SER A 53 9.89 -5.99 6.10
C SER A 53 10.31 -4.83 5.19
N ILE A 54 10.16 -3.59 5.68
CA ILE A 54 10.57 -2.35 5.02
C ILE A 54 11.12 -1.38 6.07
N ILE A 55 11.93 -0.42 5.60
CA ILE A 55 12.41 0.71 6.40
C ILE A 55 11.64 1.94 5.94
N LEU A 56 10.87 2.58 6.83
CA LEU A 56 10.17 3.82 6.48
C LEU A 56 11.08 5.02 6.72
N ILE A 57 11.22 5.88 5.70
CA ILE A 57 12.04 7.09 5.81
C ILE A 57 11.49 8.02 6.90
N ASP A 58 10.17 8.11 7.03
CA ASP A 58 9.50 9.02 7.97
C ASP A 58 9.62 8.56 9.45
N ASP A 59 10.22 7.39 9.74
CA ASP A 59 10.54 6.95 11.10
C ASP A 59 11.83 7.57 11.66
N PHE A 60 12.59 8.31 10.83
CA PHE A 60 13.87 8.90 11.18
C PHE A 60 13.79 10.43 11.19
N ASP A 61 14.39 11.05 12.20
CA ASP A 61 14.41 12.51 12.34
C ASP A 61 15.22 13.21 11.24
N SER A 62 16.16 12.51 10.59
CA SER A 62 16.98 13.06 9.50
C SER A 62 17.52 11.98 8.55
N PRO A 63 17.90 12.36 7.31
CA PRO A 63 18.61 11.46 6.39
C PRO A 63 19.92 10.90 6.97
N GLN A 64 20.59 11.64 7.85
CA GLN A 64 21.82 11.21 8.51
C GLN A 64 21.54 10.07 9.49
N GLU A 65 20.45 10.12 10.26
CA GLU A 65 20.05 9.02 11.15
C GLU A 65 19.62 7.78 10.36
N LEU A 66 18.89 7.96 9.26
CA LEU A 66 18.60 6.86 8.33
C LEU A 66 19.89 6.22 7.79
N ALA A 67 20.86 7.03 7.36
CA ALA A 67 22.14 6.53 6.84
C ALA A 67 22.92 5.73 7.90
N LYS A 68 22.97 6.21 9.15
CA LYS A 68 23.57 5.48 10.28
C LYS A 68 22.87 4.13 10.51
N TYR A 69 21.55 4.10 10.42
CA TYR A 69 20.78 2.87 10.59
C TYR A 69 21.04 1.85 9.48
N LEU A 70 21.11 2.31 8.22
CA LEU A 70 21.46 1.46 7.08
C LEU A 70 22.90 0.90 7.20
N ASP A 71 23.86 1.71 7.64
CA ASP A 71 25.24 1.27 7.90
C ASP A 71 25.31 0.24 9.04
N PHE A 72 24.53 0.45 10.11
CA PHE A 72 24.36 -0.54 11.18
C PHE A 72 23.84 -1.88 10.62
N LEU A 73 22.76 -1.87 9.84
CA LEU A 73 22.20 -3.09 9.24
C LEU A 73 23.17 -3.75 8.25
N ASP A 74 23.92 -2.96 7.47
CA ASP A 74 24.91 -3.50 6.54
C ASP A 74 26.00 -4.32 7.26
N LYS A 75 26.44 -3.82 8.42
CA LYS A 75 27.46 -4.46 9.28
C LYS A 75 26.92 -5.60 10.14
N ASN A 76 25.62 -5.63 10.41
CA ASN A 76 24.98 -6.61 11.28
C ASN A 76 24.04 -7.53 10.49
N GLY A 77 24.60 -8.61 9.95
CA GLY A 77 23.86 -9.55 9.10
C GLY A 77 22.64 -10.18 9.78
N GLU A 78 22.72 -10.48 11.09
CA GLU A 78 21.57 -11.02 11.85
C GLU A 78 20.40 -10.03 11.91
N GLU A 79 20.69 -8.75 12.18
CA GLU A 79 19.67 -7.70 12.21
C GLU A 79 19.07 -7.45 10.82
N TYR A 80 19.90 -7.47 9.77
CA TYR A 80 19.42 -7.39 8.39
C TYR A 80 18.49 -8.57 8.04
N MET A 81 18.84 -9.80 8.43
CA MET A 81 18.04 -10.98 8.09
C MET A 81 16.65 -10.97 8.70
N LYS A 82 16.43 -10.26 9.83
CA LYS A 82 15.09 -10.06 10.40
C LYS A 82 14.12 -9.40 9.41
N TYR A 83 14.61 -8.49 8.58
CA TYR A 83 13.79 -7.84 7.53
C TYR A 83 13.34 -8.79 6.42
N LEU A 84 13.97 -9.96 6.29
CA LEU A 84 13.66 -10.96 5.28
C LEU A 84 12.89 -12.15 5.85
N GLU A 85 12.58 -12.17 7.15
CA GLU A 85 11.87 -13.27 7.81
C GLU A 85 10.53 -13.59 7.18
N TYR A 86 9.86 -12.61 6.58
CA TYR A 86 8.57 -12.82 5.89
C TYR A 86 8.66 -13.83 4.73
N LYS A 87 9.87 -14.10 4.21
CA LYS A 87 10.10 -15.09 3.17
C LYS A 87 10.12 -16.53 3.69
N ASN A 88 10.28 -16.72 4.99
CA ASN A 88 10.21 -18.04 5.60
C ASN A 88 8.75 -18.50 5.69
N VAL A 89 8.56 -19.82 5.76
CA VAL A 89 7.23 -20.40 5.98
C VAL A 89 6.68 -19.85 7.31
N GLY A 90 5.49 -19.24 7.27
CA GLY A 90 4.88 -18.60 8.44
C GLY A 90 5.46 -17.23 8.82
N GLY A 91 6.33 -16.65 8.00
CA GLY A 91 6.92 -15.33 8.24
C GLY A 91 5.94 -14.15 8.06
N ILE A 92 4.84 -14.38 7.35
CA ILE A 92 3.73 -13.41 7.20
C ILE A 92 2.85 -13.50 8.45
N LYS A 93 2.88 -12.45 9.28
CA LYS A 93 2.19 -12.40 10.59
C LYS A 93 1.04 -11.38 10.60
N ASN A 94 0.95 -10.54 9.58
CA ASN A 94 -0.11 -9.54 9.45
C ASN A 94 -1.47 -10.22 9.16
N GLN A 95 -2.35 -10.23 10.17
CA GLN A 95 -3.67 -10.85 10.08
C GLN A 95 -4.58 -10.13 9.08
N PHE A 96 -4.54 -8.81 9.04
CA PHE A 96 -5.32 -8.04 8.07
C PHE A 96 -4.96 -8.42 6.64
N LEU A 97 -3.67 -8.56 6.33
CA LEU A 97 -3.20 -9.00 5.02
C LEU A 97 -3.66 -10.43 4.71
N LEU A 98 -3.51 -11.37 5.66
CA LEU A 98 -3.90 -12.76 5.48
C LEU A 98 -5.41 -12.90 5.24
N GLU A 99 -6.24 -12.27 6.07
CA GLU A 99 -7.69 -12.25 5.91
C GLU A 99 -8.11 -11.59 4.59
N SER A 100 -7.43 -10.51 4.19
CA SER A 100 -7.71 -9.82 2.92
C SER A 100 -7.39 -10.69 1.72
N LEU A 101 -6.32 -11.49 1.78
CA LEU A 101 -5.96 -12.44 0.73
C LEU A 101 -6.91 -13.64 0.68
N GLU A 102 -7.36 -14.14 1.84
CA GLU A 102 -8.30 -15.26 1.94
C GLU A 102 -9.70 -14.88 1.44
N ARG A 103 -10.20 -13.70 1.81
CA ARG A 103 -11.53 -13.20 1.40
C ARG A 103 -11.57 -12.68 -0.03
N ARG A 104 -10.42 -12.60 -0.73
CA ARG A 104 -10.34 -12.04 -2.08
C ARG A 104 -11.05 -12.97 -3.07
N GLU A 105 -12.03 -12.42 -3.78
CA GLU A 105 -12.84 -13.19 -4.73
C GLU A 105 -12.14 -13.45 -6.08
N TRP A 106 -11.06 -12.72 -6.38
CA TRP A 106 -10.30 -12.86 -7.62
C TRP A 106 -8.91 -13.49 -7.41
N GLY A 107 -8.45 -14.22 -8.41
CA GLY A 107 -7.15 -14.88 -8.44
C GLY A 107 -6.05 -14.00 -9.04
N VAL A 108 -4.81 -14.28 -8.65
CA VAL A 108 -3.61 -13.79 -9.34
C VAL A 108 -2.91 -15.01 -9.93
N ASN A 109 -2.84 -15.09 -11.26
CA ASN A 109 -2.31 -16.25 -11.99
C ASN A 109 -3.05 -17.58 -11.70
N ASP A 110 -4.29 -17.51 -11.22
CA ASP A 110 -5.17 -18.66 -11.04
C ASP A 110 -6.29 -18.61 -12.08
N MET A 111 -6.26 -19.53 -13.04
CA MET A 111 -7.26 -19.60 -14.11
C MET A 111 -8.61 -20.16 -13.65
N SER A 112 -8.67 -20.76 -12.45
CA SER A 112 -9.92 -21.26 -11.86
C SER A 112 -10.76 -20.17 -11.18
N LEU A 113 -10.13 -19.02 -10.89
CA LEU A 113 -10.76 -17.87 -10.26
C LEU A 113 -10.99 -16.73 -11.27
N PRO A 114 -11.97 -15.83 -11.02
CA PRO A 114 -12.08 -14.59 -11.77
C PRO A 114 -10.77 -13.81 -11.73
N ASN A 115 -10.41 -13.17 -12.84
CA ASN A 115 -9.30 -12.21 -12.83
C ASN A 115 -9.73 -10.92 -12.10
N TYR A 116 -8.76 -10.04 -11.81
CA TYR A 116 -9.01 -8.80 -11.06
C TYR A 116 -9.98 -7.82 -11.76
N LEU A 117 -10.07 -7.84 -13.10
CA LEU A 117 -11.05 -7.02 -13.84
C LEU A 117 -12.45 -7.55 -13.61
N ASN A 118 -12.67 -8.86 -13.81
CA ASN A 118 -13.97 -9.49 -13.56
C ASN A 118 -14.40 -9.32 -12.10
N GLY A 119 -13.45 -9.47 -11.16
CA GLY A 119 -13.70 -9.25 -9.74
C GLY A 119 -14.13 -7.81 -9.44
N PHE A 120 -13.47 -6.82 -10.06
CA PHE A 120 -13.86 -5.42 -9.95
C PHE A 120 -15.24 -5.15 -10.57
N GLU A 121 -15.53 -5.71 -11.73
CA GLU A 121 -16.84 -5.59 -12.39
C GLU A 121 -17.97 -6.16 -11.52
N CYS A 122 -17.78 -7.35 -10.95
CA CYS A 122 -18.72 -7.94 -10.00
C CYS A 122 -18.91 -7.05 -8.77
N PHE A 123 -17.82 -6.56 -8.19
CA PHE A 123 -17.89 -5.65 -7.04
C PHE A 123 -18.72 -4.40 -7.34
N ILE A 124 -18.50 -3.75 -8.49
CA ILE A 124 -19.28 -2.57 -8.89
C ILE A 124 -20.75 -2.93 -9.11
N CYS A 125 -21.01 -4.06 -9.79
CA CYS A 125 -22.37 -4.57 -10.02
C CYS A 125 -23.12 -4.79 -8.70
N ASP A 126 -22.49 -5.43 -7.71
CA ASP A 126 -23.08 -5.71 -6.41
C ASP A 126 -23.34 -4.44 -5.59
N LYS A 127 -22.42 -3.47 -5.64
CA LYS A 127 -22.63 -2.16 -5.01
C LYS A 127 -23.79 -1.42 -5.65
N GLU A 128 -23.92 -1.47 -6.97
CA GLU A 128 -25.00 -0.79 -7.68
C GLU A 128 -26.35 -1.47 -7.45
N ASN A 129 -26.38 -2.81 -7.47
CA ASN A 129 -27.59 -3.57 -7.14
C ASN A 129 -28.05 -3.32 -5.70
N THR A 130 -27.12 -3.22 -4.75
CA THR A 130 -27.40 -2.83 -3.37
C THR A 130 -28.02 -1.43 -3.30
N ARG A 131 -27.41 -0.46 -3.98
CA ARG A 131 -27.92 0.92 -4.04
C ARG A 131 -29.34 0.99 -4.62
N VAL A 132 -29.60 0.26 -5.71
CA VAL A 132 -30.93 0.19 -6.34
C VAL A 132 -31.98 -0.39 -5.39
N LYS A 133 -31.64 -1.43 -4.62
CA LYS A 133 -32.54 -2.01 -3.61
C LYS A 133 -32.87 -1.00 -2.51
N GLU A 134 -31.86 -0.31 -1.98
CA GLU A 134 -32.03 0.73 -0.96
C GLU A 134 -32.93 1.88 -1.48
N GLU A 135 -32.77 2.31 -2.73
CA GLU A 135 -33.66 3.31 -3.33
C GLU A 135 -35.10 2.83 -3.44
N GLN A 136 -35.32 1.57 -3.83
CA GLN A 136 -36.65 0.98 -3.92
C GLN A 136 -37.33 0.92 -2.55
N GLU A 137 -36.60 0.55 -1.51
CA GLU A 137 -37.10 0.50 -0.13
C GLU A 137 -37.43 1.89 0.41
N HIS A 138 -36.57 2.89 0.15
CA HIS A 138 -36.85 4.28 0.45
C HIS A 138 -38.15 4.76 -0.20
N LYS A 139 -38.34 4.48 -1.49
CA LYS A 139 -39.57 4.82 -2.24
C LYS A 139 -40.80 4.11 -1.66
N LYS A 140 -40.71 2.80 -1.40
CA LYS A 140 -41.80 1.98 -0.82
C LYS A 140 -42.21 2.47 0.57
N SER A 141 -41.25 2.86 1.40
CA SER A 141 -41.48 3.36 2.75
C SER A 141 -42.05 4.79 2.79
N ARG A 142 -42.22 5.44 1.63
CA ARG A 142 -42.60 6.86 1.50
C ARG A 142 -41.67 7.79 2.30
N GLY A 143 -40.37 7.49 2.29
CA GLY A 143 -39.35 8.29 2.95
C GLY A 143 -39.15 8.04 4.45
N LYS A 144 -39.77 7.00 5.01
CA LYS A 144 -39.48 6.59 6.41
C LYS A 144 -38.10 5.95 6.55
N THR A 145 -37.67 5.17 5.55
CA THR A 145 -36.29 4.66 5.46
C THR A 145 -35.41 5.75 4.85
N PRO A 146 -34.18 5.99 5.32
CA PRO A 146 -33.27 6.95 4.69
C PRO A 146 -32.96 6.59 3.23
N ALA A 147 -32.77 7.60 2.38
CA ALA A 147 -32.28 7.38 1.02
C ALA A 147 -30.81 6.91 1.06
N PRO A 148 -30.37 6.09 0.08
CA PRO A 148 -28.98 5.70 -0.02
C PRO A 148 -28.09 6.94 -0.20
N ARG A 149 -26.90 6.91 0.40
CA ARG A 149 -25.95 8.02 0.29
C ARG A 149 -25.45 8.13 -1.15
N PRO A 150 -25.47 9.33 -1.76
CA PRO A 150 -24.89 9.53 -3.08
C PRO A 150 -23.37 9.30 -3.03
N ARG A 151 -22.86 8.51 -3.98
CA ARG A 151 -21.42 8.32 -4.20
C ARG A 151 -21.05 8.98 -5.51
N ILE A 152 -20.80 10.29 -5.46
CA ILE A 152 -20.42 11.09 -6.62
C ILE A 152 -18.92 11.36 -6.52
N ALA A 153 -18.16 10.81 -7.47
CA ALA A 153 -16.75 11.15 -7.61
C ALA A 153 -16.61 12.62 -8.02
N GLN A 154 -15.74 13.36 -7.33
CA GLN A 154 -15.41 14.73 -7.72
C GLN A 154 -14.28 14.72 -8.72
N PHE A 155 -14.28 15.67 -9.68
CA PHE A 155 -13.19 15.79 -10.65
C PHE A 155 -11.82 16.04 -9.99
N LYS A 156 -11.81 16.59 -8.77
CA LYS A 156 -10.62 16.79 -7.96
C LYS A 156 -10.25 15.50 -7.24
N HIS A 157 -9.35 14.72 -7.85
CA HIS A 157 -8.78 13.49 -7.30
C HIS A 157 -9.83 12.47 -6.83
N MET A 158 -10.97 12.38 -7.53
CA MET A 158 -12.05 11.42 -7.26
C MET A 158 -12.61 11.46 -5.83
N GLY A 159 -12.40 12.56 -5.09
CA GLY A 159 -12.80 12.71 -3.69
C GLY A 159 -11.73 12.35 -2.65
N CYS A 160 -10.54 11.92 -3.08
CA CYS A 160 -9.40 11.71 -2.20
C CYS A 160 -8.60 13.01 -1.97
N PRO A 161 -7.90 13.17 -0.84
CA PRO A 161 -6.97 14.28 -0.62
C PRO A 161 -5.94 14.37 -1.76
N MET A 162 -5.55 15.58 -2.15
CA MET A 162 -4.54 15.75 -3.20
C MET A 162 -3.20 15.14 -2.75
N PRO A 163 -2.53 14.34 -3.60
CA PRO A 163 -1.21 13.81 -3.27
C PRO A 163 -0.20 14.94 -3.04
N THR A 164 0.72 14.73 -2.09
CA THR A 164 1.84 15.67 -1.86
C THR A 164 3.13 15.12 -2.44
N PRO A 165 4.06 15.96 -2.92
CA PRO A 165 5.36 15.47 -3.40
C PRO A 165 6.15 14.74 -2.30
N GLY A 166 6.84 13.65 -2.67
CA GLY A 166 7.67 12.87 -1.73
C GLY A 166 9.00 13.53 -1.32
N PHE A 167 9.38 14.63 -1.98
CA PHE A 167 10.63 15.36 -1.75
C PHE A 167 10.47 16.64 -0.92
N GLY A 168 9.29 16.87 -0.33
CA GLY A 168 8.99 18.09 0.45
C GLY A 168 8.71 19.31 -0.43
N SER A 169 8.59 20.47 0.19
CA SER A 169 8.43 21.74 -0.51
C SER A 169 9.79 22.38 -0.78
N VAL A 170 9.90 23.24 -1.81
CA VAL A 170 11.16 23.93 -2.12
C VAL A 170 11.52 24.90 -0.99
N GLU A 171 10.50 25.36 -0.27
CA GLU A 171 10.60 26.21 0.90
C GLU A 171 11.25 25.52 2.11
N ASP A 172 11.18 24.18 2.16
CA ASP A 172 11.85 23.36 3.19
C ASP A 172 13.35 23.16 2.90
N LEU A 173 13.78 23.46 1.67
CA LEU A 173 15.20 23.54 1.35
C LEU A 173 15.70 24.87 1.91
N SER A 174 16.29 24.83 3.10
CA SER A 174 17.01 25.97 3.65
C SER A 174 17.91 26.57 2.58
N GLY A 175 17.72 27.85 2.23
CA GLY A 175 18.55 28.51 1.24
C GLY A 175 20.01 28.54 1.68
N GLY A 176 20.89 27.88 0.92
CA GLY A 176 22.34 27.75 1.17
C GLY A 176 22.66 26.57 2.10
N ASP A 177 23.65 25.71 1.82
CA ASP A 177 24.96 25.96 1.18
C ASP A 177 25.22 25.16 -0.10
#